data_AF-A0A2G6NPS4-F1
#
_entry.id   AF-A0A2G6NPS4-F1
#
_cell.length_a   1.000
_cell.length_b   1.000
_cell.length_c   1.000
_cell.angle_alpha   90.00
_cell.angle_beta   90.00
_cell.angle_gamma   90.00
#
_symmetry.space_group_name_H-M   'P 1'
#
loop_
_entity.id
_entity.type
_entity.pdbx_description
1 polymer ?
#
loop_
_entity_poly.entity_id
_entity_poly.type
_entity_poly.pdbx_seq_one_letter_code
_entity_poly.pdbx_strand_id
1 'polypeptide(L)'
;MFGKKSQLLEQIQHVTSEYARGNLVPRITNIDTKDPLAQIAQNLNDFLDQVEASNQEYSTSVTKSSHGKAYRAPEQSGLKGAFRQNAKIIQTGVDSVIDALHGQNKADLSGAFAHINGGIKTSLKTIQDDLSQSTAPIRNITAMSNATAEQSRTTLESTMALKKRTDYLVELVSNVVERVGRLASSIDDITS
;
A
#
# COMPACT_ATOMS: atom_id res chain seq x y z
N MET A 1 17.36 71.24 42.39
CA MET A 1 16.17 70.39 42.22
C MET A 1 16.64 68.98 41.88
N PHE A 2 16.66 68.09 42.87
CA PHE A 2 17.16 66.73 42.72
C PHE A 2 16.06 65.80 42.17
N GLY A 3 16.38 65.12 41.06
CA GLY A 3 16.00 63.73 40.79
C GLY A 3 14.51 63.39 40.67
N LYS A 4 13.81 63.86 39.63
CA LYS A 4 12.70 63.06 39.10
C LYS A 4 13.33 61.83 38.44
N LYS A 5 13.23 60.67 39.10
CA LYS A 5 13.57 59.39 38.46
C LYS A 5 12.77 59.29 37.15
N SER A 6 13.43 58.98 36.05
CA SER A 6 12.76 58.72 34.78
C SER A 6 11.89 57.48 34.96
N GLN A 7 10.58 57.65 34.86
CA GLN A 7 9.59 56.59 35.00
C GLN A 7 9.84 55.47 33.96
N LEU A 8 10.30 55.87 32.76
CA LEU A 8 10.71 54.94 31.70
C LEU A 8 11.96 54.14 32.08
N LEU A 9 12.93 54.76 32.75
CA LEU A 9 14.11 54.05 33.26
C LEU A 9 13.75 52.98 34.29
N GLU A 10 12.84 53.29 35.23
CA GLU A 10 12.36 52.30 36.20
C GLU A 10 11.63 51.14 35.52
N GLN A 11 10.81 51.45 34.51
CA GLN A 11 10.11 50.42 33.74
C GLN A 11 11.10 49.55 32.96
N ILE A 12 12.10 50.14 32.29
CA ILE A 12 13.18 49.39 31.63
C ILE A 12 13.91 48.48 32.63
N GLN A 13 14.28 48.99 33.80
CA GLN A 13 14.95 48.19 34.85
C GLN A 13 14.10 47.02 35.33
N HIS A 14 12.82 47.27 35.63
CA HIS A 14 11.91 46.21 36.05
C HIS A 14 11.79 45.13 34.97
N VAL A 15 11.48 45.56 33.76
CA VAL A 15 11.22 44.69 32.62
C VAL A 15 12.45 43.86 32.23
N THR A 16 13.64 44.47 32.15
CA THR A 16 14.89 43.74 31.91
C THR A 16 15.25 42.77 33.05
N SER A 17 14.89 43.08 34.30
CA SER A 17 15.08 42.14 35.42
C SER A 17 14.17 40.91 35.34
N GLU A 18 12.97 41.04 34.76
CA GLU A 18 12.05 39.92 34.51
C GLU A 18 12.59 39.06 33.36
N TYR A 19 13.11 39.68 32.30
CA TYR A 19 13.73 38.95 31.18
C TYR A 19 14.98 38.17 31.60
N ALA A 20 15.81 38.73 32.48
CA ALA A 20 16.96 38.04 33.05
C ALA A 20 16.57 36.77 33.84
N ARG A 21 15.32 36.71 34.33
CA ARG A 21 14.73 35.55 35.01
C ARG A 21 13.94 34.64 34.06
N GLY A 22 13.96 34.92 32.75
CA GLY A 22 13.23 34.15 31.74
C GLY A 22 11.75 34.49 31.61
N ASN A 23 11.23 35.48 32.34
CA ASN A 23 9.84 35.93 32.21
C ASN A 23 9.74 36.96 31.08
N LEU A 24 9.37 36.51 29.88
CA LEU A 24 9.28 37.35 28.68
C LEU A 24 7.92 38.03 28.49
N VAL A 25 7.01 37.97 29.46
CA VAL A 25 5.65 38.54 29.35
C VAL A 25 5.60 40.07 29.52
N PRO A 26 6.34 40.69 30.45
CA PRO A 26 6.30 42.14 30.64
C PRO A 26 6.68 42.89 29.36
N ARG A 27 6.18 44.12 29.20
CA ARG A 27 6.50 45.01 28.09
C ARG A 27 6.71 46.43 28.59
N ILE A 28 7.56 47.17 27.88
CA ILE A 28 7.71 48.61 28.12
C ILE A 28 6.59 49.31 27.33
N THR A 29 5.68 49.96 28.04
CA THR A 29 4.46 50.56 27.48
C THR A 29 4.44 52.06 27.78
N ASN A 30 3.53 52.81 27.14
CA ASN A 30 3.39 54.27 27.33
C ASN A 30 4.70 55.04 27.10
N ILE A 31 5.48 54.65 26.09
CA ILE A 31 6.75 55.27 25.74
C ILE A 31 6.49 56.65 25.11
N ASP A 32 6.86 57.73 25.80
CA ASP A 32 6.88 59.07 25.21
C ASP A 32 8.02 59.16 24.20
N THR A 33 7.72 59.46 22.94
CA THR A 33 8.71 59.57 21.85
C THR A 33 9.73 60.69 22.07
N LYS A 34 9.46 61.63 22.97
CA LYS A 34 10.37 62.70 23.35
C LYS A 34 11.35 62.31 24.47
N ASP A 35 11.12 61.18 25.15
CA ASP A 35 12.05 60.70 26.18
C ASP A 35 13.36 60.22 25.51
N PRO A 36 14.55 60.64 26.02
CA PRO A 36 15.83 60.18 25.49
C PRO A 36 16.00 58.65 25.45
N LEU A 37 15.27 57.90 26.28
CA LEU A 37 15.31 56.44 26.35
C LEU A 37 14.25 55.77 25.47
N ALA A 38 13.41 56.54 24.76
CA ALA A 38 12.30 56.00 23.97
C ALA A 38 12.75 54.97 22.92
N GLN A 39 13.83 55.27 22.19
CA GLN A 39 14.35 54.37 21.17
C GLN A 39 14.89 53.07 21.78
N ILE A 40 15.53 53.14 22.95
CA ILE A 40 16.02 51.95 23.66
C ILE A 40 14.85 51.09 24.11
N ALA A 41 13.80 51.71 24.66
CA ALA A 41 12.60 51.00 25.08
C ALA A 41 11.89 50.28 23.92
N GLN A 42 11.77 50.93 22.76
CA GLN A 42 11.21 50.29 21.57
C GLN A 42 12.09 49.14 21.06
N ASN A 43 13.41 49.35 20.97
CA ASN A 43 14.34 48.31 20.53
C ASN A 43 14.34 47.09 21.47
N LEU A 44 14.14 47.29 22.78
CA LEU A 44 14.02 46.22 23.74
C LEU A 44 12.75 45.39 23.49
N ASN A 45 11.59 46.03 23.32
CA ASN A 45 10.35 45.34 22.97
C ASN A 45 10.51 44.54 21.66
N ASP A 46 11.03 45.16 20.60
CA ASP A 46 11.29 44.51 19.31
C ASP A 46 12.25 43.31 19.41
N PHE A 47 13.22 43.37 20.34
CA PHE A 47 14.12 42.26 20.60
C PHE A 47 13.38 41.08 21.25
N LEU A 48 12.49 41.34 22.21
CA LEU A 48 11.74 40.27 22.85
C LEU A 48 10.71 39.64 21.96
N ASP A 49 10.04 40.43 21.12
CA ASP A 49 9.07 39.88 20.18
C ASP A 49 9.77 38.86 19.27
N GLN A 50 11.03 39.11 18.89
CA GLN A 50 11.85 38.14 18.17
C GLN A 50 12.25 36.92 19.03
N VAL A 51 12.60 37.12 20.31
CA VAL A 51 12.92 36.02 21.23
C VAL A 51 11.71 35.12 21.44
N GLU A 52 10.53 35.69 21.73
CA GLU A 52 9.28 34.99 21.95
C GLU A 52 8.83 34.23 20.71
N ALA A 53 8.81 34.89 19.54
CA ALA A 53 8.49 34.24 18.27
C ALA A 53 9.47 33.10 17.95
N SER A 54 10.77 33.29 18.19
CA SER A 54 11.76 32.23 17.96
C SER A 54 11.57 31.03 18.89
N ASN A 55 11.35 31.26 20.19
CA ASN A 55 11.14 30.17 21.15
C ASN A 55 9.85 29.39 20.86
N GLN A 56 8.77 30.09 20.50
CA GLN A 56 7.51 29.46 20.16
C GLN A 56 7.64 28.59 18.91
N GLU A 57 8.33 29.08 17.89
CA GLU A 57 8.56 28.31 16.67
C GLU A 57 9.47 27.10 16.91
N TYR A 58 10.50 27.21 17.76
CA TYR A 58 11.37 26.08 18.09
C TYR A 58 10.61 25.00 18.85
N SER A 59 9.84 25.38 19.88
CA SER A 59 9.02 24.46 20.66
C SER A 59 7.98 23.75 19.80
N THR A 60 7.28 24.51 18.94
CA THR A 60 6.26 23.96 18.04
C THR A 60 6.87 23.01 17.02
N SER A 61 8.00 23.39 16.41
CA SER A 61 8.67 22.58 15.39
C SER A 61 9.16 21.26 15.98
N VAL A 62 9.87 21.29 17.12
CA VAL A 62 10.36 20.07 17.79
C VAL A 62 9.21 19.16 18.22
N THR A 63 8.16 19.72 18.83
CA THR A 63 7.01 18.93 19.32
C THR A 63 6.24 18.27 18.18
N LYS A 64 6.08 18.95 17.04
CA LYS A 64 5.36 18.37 15.89
C LYS A 64 6.18 17.30 15.18
N SER A 65 7.49 17.52 15.03
CA SER A 65 8.40 16.54 14.43
C SER A 65 8.49 15.26 15.25
N SER A 66 8.51 15.34 16.58
CA SER A 66 8.54 14.16 17.44
C SER A 66 7.29 13.28 17.33
N HIS A 67 6.16 13.83 16.90
CA HIS A 67 4.91 13.10 16.65
C HIS A 67 4.74 12.68 15.18
N GLY A 68 5.77 12.83 14.33
CA GLY A 68 5.70 12.52 12.91
C GLY A 68 4.74 13.39 12.10
N LYS A 69 4.30 14.53 12.66
CA LYS A 69 3.33 15.44 12.01
C LYS A 69 4.07 16.59 11.33
N ALA A 70 4.37 16.42 10.05
CA ALA A 70 5.10 17.37 9.20
C ALA A 70 4.24 18.52 8.64
N TYR A 71 3.37 19.13 9.44
CA TYR A 71 2.33 20.03 8.89
C TYR A 71 2.56 21.54 9.06
N ARG A 72 3.70 21.99 9.59
CA ARG A 72 3.97 23.43 9.62
C ARG A 72 5.46 23.72 9.66
N ALA A 73 6.00 24.23 8.56
CA ALA A 73 7.24 24.98 8.58
C ALA A 73 7.04 26.22 9.48
N PRO A 74 8.04 26.60 10.30
CA PRO A 74 7.93 27.71 11.21
C PRO A 74 7.65 28.99 10.43
N GLU A 75 6.73 29.79 10.93
CA GLU A 75 6.35 31.03 10.29
C GLU A 75 7.50 32.03 10.48
N GLN A 76 8.21 32.32 9.40
CA GLN A 76 9.36 33.23 9.42
C GLN A 76 8.95 34.71 9.37
N SER A 77 7.65 34.99 9.38
CA SER A 77 7.09 36.34 9.39
C SER A 77 7.46 37.01 10.72
N GLY A 78 8.16 38.15 10.67
CA GLY A 78 8.55 38.92 11.85
C GLY A 78 9.98 38.69 12.37
N LEU A 79 10.63 37.54 12.11
CA LEU A 79 12.01 37.31 12.54
C LEU A 79 13.02 38.05 11.63
N LYS A 80 14.02 38.70 12.24
CA LYS A 80 15.05 39.47 11.53
C LYS A 80 16.45 38.90 11.82
N GLY A 81 17.40 39.15 10.91
CA GLY A 81 18.82 38.81 11.09
C GLY A 81 19.07 37.38 11.58
N ALA A 82 19.80 37.25 12.70
CA ALA A 82 20.19 35.98 13.29
C ALA A 82 18.99 35.09 13.67
N PHE A 83 17.88 35.68 14.16
CA PHE A 83 16.69 34.89 14.52
C PHE A 83 16.09 34.18 13.30
N ARG A 84 16.03 34.86 12.15
CA ARG A 84 15.57 34.27 10.89
C ARG A 84 16.51 33.16 10.42
N GLN A 85 17.82 33.37 10.53
CA GLN A 85 18.79 32.34 10.14
C GLN A 85 18.67 31.10 11.03
N ASN A 86 18.54 31.28 12.34
CA ASN A 86 18.37 30.18 13.29
C ASN A 86 17.07 29.40 13.05
N ALA A 87 15.97 30.11 12.74
CA ALA A 87 14.70 29.46 12.36
C ALA A 87 14.84 28.58 11.10
N LYS A 88 15.63 29.02 10.10
CA LYS A 88 15.92 28.19 8.92
C LYS A 88 16.74 26.94 9.26
N ILE A 89 17.76 27.08 10.10
CA ILE A 89 18.59 25.94 10.52
C ILE A 89 17.74 24.90 11.25
N ILE A 90 16.88 25.35 12.17
CA ILE A 90 15.97 24.47 12.90
C ILE A 90 14.99 23.79 11.94
N GLN A 91 14.47 24.52 10.96
CA GLN A 91 13.63 23.91 9.92
C GLN A 91 14.34 22.80 9.17
N THR A 92 15.58 23.01 8.72
CA THR A 92 16.36 21.97 8.03
C THR A 92 16.64 20.75 8.92
N GLY A 93 16.91 20.97 10.21
CA GLY A 93 17.07 19.87 11.17
C GLY A 93 15.78 19.06 11.35
N VAL A 94 14.64 19.75 11.44
CA VAL A 94 13.32 19.14 11.52
C VAL A 94 13.02 18.30 10.28
N ASP A 95 13.28 18.83 9.08
CA ASP A 95 13.08 18.11 7.82
C ASP A 95 13.93 16.84 7.78
N SER A 96 15.19 16.92 8.24
CA SER A 96 16.09 15.76 8.32
C SER A 96 15.58 14.67 9.27
N VAL A 97 14.97 15.05 10.40
CA VAL A 97 14.36 14.09 11.35
C VAL A 97 13.14 13.40 10.73
N ILE A 98 12.31 14.15 10.00
CA ILE A 98 11.13 13.60 9.32
C ILE A 98 11.56 12.60 8.23
N ASP A 99 12.56 12.96 7.42
CA ASP A 99 13.10 12.08 6.39
C ASP A 99 13.69 10.79 6.98
N ALA A 100 14.38 10.90 8.12
CA ALA A 100 14.89 9.74 8.83
C ALA A 100 13.76 8.81 9.32
N LEU A 101 12.68 9.37 9.89
CA LEU A 101 11.51 8.59 10.32
C LEU A 101 10.82 7.89 9.14
N HIS A 102 10.66 8.57 8.00
CA HIS A 102 10.13 7.95 6.78
C HIS A 102 11.04 6.83 6.26
N GLY A 103 12.36 7.04 6.28
CA GLY A 103 13.35 6.02 5.91
C GLY A 103 13.26 4.78 6.79
N GLN A 104 13.12 4.97 8.11
CA GLN A 104 12.97 3.88 9.07
C GLN A 104 11.66 3.12 8.85
N ASN A 105 10.52 3.80 8.71
CA ASN A 105 9.24 3.15 8.42
C ASN A 105 9.29 2.33 7.13
N LYS A 106 9.97 2.83 6.09
CA LYS A 106 10.17 2.10 4.83
C LYS A 106 11.05 0.86 5.01
N ALA A 107 12.11 0.97 5.82
CA ALA A 107 13.00 -0.15 6.13
C ALA A 107 12.25 -1.24 6.92
N ASP A 108 11.49 -0.87 7.94
CA ASP A 108 10.69 -1.79 8.75
C ASP A 108 9.64 -2.51 7.91
N LEU A 109 8.93 -1.77 7.05
CA LEU A 109 7.96 -2.35 6.13
C LEU A 109 8.63 -3.31 5.13
N SER A 110 9.81 -2.95 4.61
CA SER A 110 10.58 -3.81 3.71
C SER A 110 11.05 -5.09 4.41
N GLY A 111 11.47 -4.99 5.67
CA GLY A 111 11.79 -6.14 6.52
C GLY A 111 10.58 -7.04 6.74
N ALA A 112 9.43 -6.46 7.09
CA ALA A 112 8.19 -7.20 7.23
C ALA A 112 7.80 -7.92 5.92
N PHE A 113 7.90 -7.26 4.77
CA PHE A 113 7.66 -7.88 3.47
C PHE A 113 8.63 -9.01 3.13
N ALA A 114 9.90 -8.87 3.51
CA ALA A 114 10.87 -9.95 3.35
C ALA A 114 10.51 -11.20 4.17
N HIS A 115 9.85 -11.01 5.32
CA HIS A 115 9.41 -12.09 6.21
C HIS A 115 8.03 -12.66 5.87
N ILE A 116 7.12 -11.89 5.26
CA ILE A 116 5.82 -12.40 4.83
C ILE A 116 6.04 -13.54 3.82
N ASN A 117 5.49 -14.71 4.15
CA ASN A 117 5.55 -15.95 3.38
C ASN A 117 6.97 -16.47 3.06
N GLY A 118 7.99 -16.16 3.86
CA GLY A 118 9.38 -16.55 3.57
C GLY A 118 10.02 -15.78 2.39
N GLY A 119 9.42 -14.64 2.04
CA GLY A 119 9.84 -13.76 0.97
C GLY A 119 9.46 -14.27 -0.43
N ILE A 120 9.87 -13.51 -1.44
CA ILE A 120 9.62 -13.81 -2.86
C ILE A 120 10.09 -15.23 -3.24
N LYS A 121 11.19 -15.70 -2.67
CA LYS A 121 11.75 -17.03 -2.96
C LYS A 121 10.77 -18.16 -2.62
N THR A 122 10.16 -18.11 -1.44
CA THR A 122 9.22 -19.14 -1.01
C THR A 122 7.91 -19.02 -1.78
N SER A 123 7.41 -17.82 -2.03
CA SER A 123 6.23 -17.61 -2.89
C SER A 123 6.44 -18.14 -4.32
N LEU A 124 7.60 -17.90 -4.93
CA LEU A 124 7.94 -18.46 -6.24
C LEU A 124 8.06 -19.98 -6.21
N LYS A 125 8.59 -20.55 -5.13
CA LYS A 125 8.65 -22.00 -4.93
C LYS A 125 7.24 -22.61 -4.82
N THR A 126 6.34 -21.99 -4.05
CA THR A 126 4.94 -22.44 -3.95
C THR A 126 4.26 -22.41 -5.32
N ILE A 127 4.40 -21.31 -6.08
CA ILE A 127 3.85 -21.21 -7.43
C ILE A 127 4.43 -22.30 -8.34
N GLN A 128 5.73 -22.57 -8.25
CA GLN A 128 6.38 -23.63 -9.02
C GLN A 128 5.85 -25.02 -8.66
N ASP A 129 5.69 -25.29 -7.36
CA ASP A 129 5.16 -26.56 -6.85
C ASP A 129 3.70 -26.76 -7.30
N ASP A 130 2.86 -25.72 -7.22
CA ASP A 130 1.47 -25.73 -7.68
C ASP A 130 1.35 -25.94 -9.19
N LEU A 131 2.21 -25.28 -9.98
CA LEU A 131 2.25 -25.43 -11.43
C LEU A 131 2.69 -26.85 -11.80
N SER A 132 3.70 -27.39 -11.10
CA SER A 132 4.15 -28.76 -11.29
C SER A 132 3.04 -29.77 -10.98
N GLN A 133 2.35 -29.63 -9.84
CA GLN A 133 1.21 -30.48 -9.48
C GLN A 133 0.07 -30.35 -10.49
N SER A 134 -0.24 -29.15 -10.99
CA SER A 134 -1.32 -28.91 -11.96
C SER A 134 -1.07 -29.59 -13.32
N THR A 135 0.20 -29.86 -13.68
CA THR A 135 0.52 -30.60 -14.91
C THR A 135 0.28 -32.11 -14.82
N ALA A 136 0.22 -32.69 -13.62
CA ALA A 136 0.00 -34.12 -13.44
C ALA A 136 -1.42 -34.57 -13.83
N PRO A 137 -2.50 -33.88 -13.43
CA PRO A 137 -3.86 -34.15 -13.93
C PRO A 137 -3.96 -34.05 -15.45
N ILE A 138 -3.28 -33.07 -16.08
CA ILE A 138 -3.30 -32.91 -17.54
C ILE A 138 -2.72 -34.15 -18.23
N ARG A 139 -1.58 -34.66 -17.74
CA ARG A 139 -0.99 -35.91 -18.26
C ARG A 139 -1.92 -37.11 -18.08
N ASN A 140 -2.59 -37.20 -16.93
CA ASN A 140 -3.56 -38.27 -16.68
C ASN A 140 -4.76 -38.18 -17.62
N ILE A 141 -5.30 -36.98 -17.84
CA ILE A 141 -6.38 -36.73 -18.80
C ILE A 141 -5.95 -37.15 -20.22
N THR A 142 -4.75 -36.76 -20.67
CA THR A 142 -4.24 -37.19 -21.98
C THR A 142 -4.13 -38.71 -22.08
N ALA A 143 -3.62 -39.38 -21.05
CA ALA A 143 -3.53 -40.84 -21.03
C ALA A 143 -4.92 -41.50 -21.08
N MET A 144 -5.87 -41.00 -20.30
CA MET A 144 -7.26 -41.48 -20.30
C MET A 144 -7.96 -41.24 -21.65
N SER A 145 -7.75 -40.09 -22.28
CA SER A 145 -8.27 -39.79 -23.62
C SER A 145 -7.73 -40.75 -24.66
N ASN A 146 -6.43 -41.06 -24.63
CA ASN A 146 -5.83 -42.04 -25.54
C ASN A 146 -6.40 -43.45 -25.33
N ALA A 147 -6.54 -43.88 -24.06
CA ALA A 147 -7.16 -45.16 -23.74
C ALA A 147 -8.63 -45.23 -24.21
N THR A 148 -9.37 -44.14 -24.03
CA THR A 148 -10.77 -44.03 -24.49
C THR A 148 -10.87 -44.09 -26.02
N ALA A 149 -9.94 -43.44 -26.74
CA ALA A 149 -9.89 -43.47 -28.19
C ALA A 149 -9.62 -44.89 -28.72
N GLU A 150 -8.69 -45.62 -28.10
CA GLU A 150 -8.39 -47.01 -28.45
C GLU A 150 -9.60 -47.92 -28.19
N GLN A 151 -10.21 -47.82 -27.00
CA GLN A 151 -11.40 -48.60 -26.66
C GLN A 151 -12.59 -48.29 -27.58
N SER A 152 -12.74 -47.03 -28.01
CA SER A 152 -13.74 -46.63 -29.01
C SER A 152 -13.46 -47.29 -30.36
N ARG A 153 -12.18 -47.40 -30.76
CA ARG A 153 -11.78 -48.09 -31.99
C ARG A 153 -12.14 -49.58 -31.94
N THR A 154 -11.82 -50.27 -30.84
CA THR A 154 -12.21 -51.67 -30.63
C THR A 154 -13.74 -51.86 -30.62
N THR A 155 -14.47 -50.91 -30.05
CA THR A 155 -15.94 -50.93 -30.02
C THR A 155 -16.51 -50.77 -31.43
N LEU A 156 -15.93 -49.88 -32.25
CA LEU A 156 -16.30 -49.71 -33.66
C LEU A 156 -16.09 -51.01 -34.44
N GLU A 157 -14.92 -51.65 -34.30
CA GLU A 157 -14.61 -52.93 -34.95
C GLU A 157 -15.60 -54.02 -34.56
N SER A 158 -15.92 -54.13 -33.26
CA SER A 158 -16.91 -55.08 -32.75
C SER A 158 -18.31 -54.82 -33.28
N THR A 159 -18.70 -53.54 -33.40
CA THR A 159 -20.00 -53.12 -33.96
C THR A 159 -20.08 -53.44 -35.45
N MET A 160 -19.00 -53.26 -36.21
CA MET A 160 -18.92 -53.65 -37.62
C MET A 160 -19.04 -55.16 -37.79
N ALA A 161 -18.37 -55.94 -36.92
CA ALA A 161 -18.49 -57.40 -36.91
C ALA A 161 -19.92 -57.85 -36.58
N LEU A 162 -20.55 -57.20 -35.60
CA LEU A 162 -21.95 -57.46 -35.25
C LEU A 162 -22.88 -57.14 -36.42
N LYS A 163 -22.72 -55.99 -37.07
CA LYS A 163 -23.49 -55.60 -38.26
C LYS A 163 -23.42 -56.70 -39.33
N LYS A 164 -22.21 -57.17 -39.65
CA LYS A 164 -22.01 -58.24 -40.65
C LYS A 164 -22.74 -59.54 -40.27
N ARG A 165 -22.75 -59.91 -38.99
CA ARG A 165 -23.48 -61.09 -38.50
C ARG A 165 -24.99 -60.88 -38.61
N THR A 166 -25.49 -59.69 -38.29
CA THR A 166 -26.91 -59.36 -38.45
C THR A 166 -27.33 -59.41 -39.92
N ASP A 167 -26.54 -58.85 -40.83
CA ASP A 167 -26.79 -58.90 -42.28
C ASP A 167 -26.89 -60.36 -42.77
N TYR A 168 -25.97 -61.23 -42.32
CA TYR A 168 -26.02 -62.67 -42.63
C TYR A 168 -27.27 -63.37 -42.09
N LEU A 169 -27.70 -63.05 -40.86
CA LEU A 169 -28.93 -63.61 -40.29
C LEU A 169 -30.17 -63.16 -41.06
N VAL A 170 -30.23 -61.91 -41.51
CA VAL A 170 -31.32 -61.39 -42.35
C VAL A 170 -31.40 -62.16 -43.67
N GLU A 171 -30.26 -62.44 -44.29
CA GLU A 171 -30.19 -63.25 -45.51
C GLU A 171 -30.65 -64.69 -45.26
N LEU A 172 -30.21 -65.30 -44.15
CA LEU A 172 -30.62 -66.65 -43.78
C LEU A 172 -32.13 -66.75 -43.53
N VAL A 173 -32.71 -65.78 -42.79
CA VAL A 173 -34.15 -65.73 -42.54
C VAL A 173 -34.92 -65.55 -43.85
N SER A 174 -34.45 -64.68 -44.75
CA SER A 174 -35.07 -64.49 -46.08
C SER A 174 -35.08 -65.79 -46.90
N ASN A 175 -33.97 -66.53 -46.90
CA ASN A 175 -33.87 -67.84 -47.55
C ASN A 175 -34.84 -68.87 -46.93
N VAL A 176 -34.98 -68.88 -45.60
CA VAL A 176 -35.93 -69.78 -44.92
C VAL A 176 -37.37 -69.43 -45.28
N VAL A 177 -37.72 -68.14 -45.28
CA VAL A 177 -39.06 -67.68 -45.68
C VAL A 177 -39.38 -68.10 -47.11
N GLU A 178 -38.44 -67.95 -48.05
CA GLU A 178 -38.62 -68.38 -49.43
C GLU A 178 -38.83 -69.90 -49.54
N ARG A 179 -38.03 -70.71 -48.83
CA ARG A 179 -38.17 -72.17 -48.81
C ARG A 179 -39.51 -72.63 -48.21
N VAL A 180 -39.95 -71.99 -47.13
CA VAL A 180 -41.27 -72.25 -46.53
C VAL A 180 -42.38 -71.89 -47.51
N GLY A 181 -42.26 -70.78 -48.24
CA GLY A 181 -43.22 -70.41 -49.30
C GLY A 181 -43.29 -71.44 -50.43
N ARG A 182 -42.13 -71.93 -50.92
CA ARG A 182 -42.09 -73.01 -51.93
C ARG A 182 -42.71 -74.30 -51.41
N LEU A 183 -42.43 -74.67 -50.15
CA LEU A 183 -43.01 -75.85 -49.52
C LEU A 183 -44.54 -75.74 -49.40
N ALA A 184 -45.05 -74.57 -48.99
CA ALA A 184 -46.49 -74.31 -48.92
C ALA A 184 -47.16 -74.45 -50.30
N SER A 185 -46.55 -73.91 -51.35
CA SER A 185 -47.05 -74.06 -52.74
C SER A 185 -47.06 -75.52 -53.19
N SER A 186 -46.01 -76.30 -52.91
CA SER A 186 -46.00 -77.73 -53.26
C SER A 186 -47.02 -78.55 -52.50
N ILE A 187 -47.37 -78.16 -51.27
CA ILE A 187 -48.47 -78.80 -50.54
C ILE A 187 -49.79 -78.48 -51.26
N ASP A 188 -50.05 -77.22 -51.60
CA ASP A 188 -51.28 -76.81 -52.32
C ASP A 188 -51.47 -77.56 -53.65
N ASP A 189 -50.38 -77.75 -54.41
CA ASP A 189 -50.36 -78.52 -55.67
C ASP A 189 -50.68 -80.01 -55.49
N ILE A 190 -50.33 -80.61 -54.34
CA ILE A 190 -50.60 -82.03 -54.05
C ILE A 190 -52.03 -82.24 -53.51
N THR A 191 -52.60 -81.21 -52.87
CA THR A 191 -53.94 -81.28 -52.27
C THR A 191 -55.08 -80.83 -53.20
N SER A 192 -54.75 -80.27 -54.38
CA SER A 192 -55.69 -79.96 -55.48
C SER A 192 -55.79 -81.09 -56.49
#